data_AF-A0A5C1PZF6-F1
#
_entry.id   AF-A0A5C1PZF6-F1
#
_cell.length_a   1.000
_cell.length_b   1.000
_cell.length_c   1.000
_cell.angle_alpha   90.00
_cell.angle_beta   90.00
_cell.angle_gamma   90.00
#
_symmetry.space_group_name_H-M   'P 1'
#
loop_
_entity.id
_entity.type
_entity.pdbx_description
1 polymer ?
#
loop_
_entity_poly.entity_id
_entity_poly.type
_entity_poly.pdbx_seq_one_letter_code
_entity_poly.pdbx_strand_id
1 'polypeptide(L)'
;MLEPIKSALRSAYFSKRLNPVAVKAYSRLRPPPYMRPRMEFDYDVWNGICAFHSDDGRQIGENNTNPEIYREIVETESKPCKFEGSRYGLPINLTALRNVMASWDDALQLVTTVRANYIARRGLDHSRFNLMEGYVLSKMGAAYVSYLVRRRGSTYAATPPLETVFFTLGVGPFMVVRALMEKGDLTPLDPEPMSGERLYELADSSGSLLSGLSGHGCAGSKKLITQFLDATMNGTYAKELNSTEVTRMLSAIDDWDRFYAYVYASSKLELLVKLAQCLSAQTLLALQADQAAALAPSEADLLARTLASCYHRAQTELDDRTVLANLLKVVLALLAEFDDHETQAALTQAGLLGPDGQARLGEISGTEGRAAAARRLRRITAVLQPRCQQELDLTNQSLDRFQGTKVSQDDLQVRSCGVAVRALLQSLEAEQGLDGRAAKAAA
;
A
#
# COMPACT_ATOMS: atom_id res chain seq x y z
N MET A 1 4.65 10.91 -37.27
CA MET A 1 5.13 12.14 -36.59
C MET A 1 5.16 12.03 -35.06
N LEU A 2 4.43 11.09 -34.42
CA LEU A 2 4.42 10.91 -32.94
C LEU A 2 5.55 10.00 -32.39
N GLU A 3 6.05 9.04 -33.17
CA GLU A 3 7.11 8.11 -32.77
C GLU A 3 8.46 8.78 -32.39
N PRO A 4 8.98 9.78 -33.15
CA PRO A 4 10.22 10.45 -32.79
C PRO A 4 10.11 11.24 -31.48
N ILE A 5 8.93 11.83 -31.23
CA ILE A 5 8.63 12.59 -30.01
C ILE A 5 8.56 11.64 -28.81
N LYS A 6 7.93 10.46 -28.96
CA LYS A 6 7.92 9.42 -27.92
C LYS A 6 9.32 8.91 -27.60
N SER A 7 10.15 8.69 -28.62
CA SER A 7 11.54 8.24 -28.46
C SER A 7 12.42 9.29 -27.76
N ALA A 8 12.32 10.56 -28.16
CA ALA A 8 13.05 11.66 -27.54
C ALA A 8 12.62 11.90 -26.07
N LEU A 9 11.31 11.85 -25.79
CA LEU A 9 10.79 11.92 -24.42
C LEU A 9 11.31 10.75 -23.58
N ARG A 10 11.26 9.51 -24.10
CA ARG A 10 11.80 8.34 -23.42
C ARG A 10 13.29 8.51 -23.10
N SER A 11 14.08 8.96 -24.06
CA SER A 11 15.52 9.22 -23.88
C SER A 11 15.80 10.27 -22.78
N ALA A 12 15.00 11.33 -22.71
CA ALA A 12 15.13 12.34 -21.66
C ALA A 12 14.81 11.79 -20.25
N TYR A 13 13.78 10.95 -20.11
CA TYR A 13 13.39 10.36 -18.82
C TYR A 13 14.40 9.35 -18.26
N PHE A 14 15.23 8.72 -19.09
CA PHE A 14 16.26 7.78 -18.63
C PHE A 14 17.68 8.40 -18.56
N SER A 15 17.83 9.67 -18.94
CA SER A 15 19.10 10.38 -18.88
C SER A 15 19.30 11.03 -17.50
N LYS A 16 20.42 10.74 -16.83
CA LYS A 16 20.76 11.37 -15.52
C LYS A 16 20.73 12.90 -15.56
N ARG A 17 21.11 13.50 -16.69
CA ARG A 17 21.18 14.97 -16.84
C ARG A 17 19.83 15.60 -17.16
N LEU A 18 19.00 14.92 -17.95
CA LEU A 18 17.74 15.48 -18.44
C LEU A 18 16.53 15.05 -17.60
N ASN A 19 16.61 13.92 -16.89
CA ASN A 19 15.50 13.36 -16.13
C ASN A 19 14.96 14.35 -15.08
N PRO A 20 15.76 14.99 -14.21
CA PRO A 20 15.20 15.93 -13.23
C PRO A 20 14.45 17.10 -13.86
N VAL A 21 14.94 17.59 -15.01
CA VAL A 21 14.27 18.65 -15.78
C VAL A 21 12.97 18.16 -16.40
N ALA A 22 12.96 16.95 -16.97
CA ALA A 22 11.78 16.33 -17.55
C ALA A 22 10.69 16.05 -16.50
N VAL A 23 11.08 15.48 -15.35
CA VAL A 23 10.20 15.24 -14.20
C VAL A 23 9.63 16.56 -13.71
N LYS A 24 10.44 17.60 -13.52
CA LYS A 24 9.96 18.93 -13.11
C LYS A 24 8.98 19.54 -14.10
N ALA A 25 9.23 19.42 -15.40
CA ALA A 25 8.33 19.91 -16.44
C ALA A 25 7.00 19.13 -16.44
N TYR A 26 7.04 17.82 -16.28
CA TYR A 26 5.86 16.97 -16.17
C TYR A 26 5.05 17.28 -14.91
N SER A 27 5.70 17.43 -13.76
CA SER A 27 5.09 17.77 -12.47
C SER A 27 4.32 19.11 -12.50
N ARG A 28 4.70 20.04 -13.38
CA ARG A 28 3.94 21.28 -13.61
C ARG A 28 2.64 21.07 -14.37
N LEU A 29 2.61 20.10 -15.28
CA LEU A 29 1.42 19.76 -16.08
C LEU A 29 0.51 18.77 -15.36
N ARG A 30 1.12 17.84 -14.62
CA ARG A 30 0.46 16.80 -13.84
C ARG A 30 1.08 16.80 -12.45
N PRO A 31 0.41 17.42 -11.45
CA PRO A 31 0.94 17.47 -10.10
C PRO A 31 1.33 16.09 -9.58
N PRO A 32 2.46 15.98 -8.85
CA PRO A 32 2.87 14.73 -8.23
C PRO A 32 1.80 14.23 -7.25
N PRO A 33 1.78 12.91 -6.95
CA PRO A 33 0.73 12.32 -6.13
C PRO A 33 0.44 13.07 -4.83
N TYR A 34 1.47 13.52 -4.11
CA TYR A 34 1.30 14.23 -2.83
C TYR A 34 0.54 15.56 -2.89
N MET A 35 0.40 16.16 -4.08
CA MET A 35 -0.38 17.38 -4.25
C MET A 35 -1.86 17.11 -4.57
N ARG A 36 -2.25 15.84 -4.74
CA ARG A 36 -3.58 15.49 -5.25
C ARG A 36 -4.61 15.29 -4.14
N PRO A 37 -5.88 15.63 -4.39
CA PRO A 37 -6.97 15.45 -3.43
C PRO A 37 -7.29 13.99 -3.06
N ARG A 38 -6.96 13.03 -3.95
CA ARG A 38 -7.26 11.60 -3.79
C ARG A 38 -6.02 10.74 -3.56
N MET A 39 -4.92 11.32 -3.07
CA MET A 39 -3.63 10.61 -3.01
C MET A 39 -3.73 9.26 -2.27
N GLU A 40 -4.37 9.25 -1.12
CA GLU A 40 -4.49 8.09 -0.24
C GLU A 40 -5.30 6.96 -0.89
N PHE A 41 -6.27 7.31 -1.74
CA PHE A 41 -7.04 6.35 -2.52
C PHE A 41 -6.29 5.88 -3.78
N ASP A 42 -5.79 6.83 -4.58
CA ASP A 42 -5.20 6.55 -5.89
C ASP A 42 -3.84 5.84 -5.74
N TYR A 43 -3.06 6.20 -4.71
CA TYR A 43 -1.68 5.78 -4.56
C TYR A 43 -1.36 5.07 -3.26
N ASP A 44 -2.19 5.13 -2.22
CA ASP A 44 -1.79 4.88 -0.83
C ASP A 44 -0.82 5.95 -0.29
N VAL A 45 -0.67 5.97 1.05
CA VAL A 45 0.10 7.02 1.74
C VAL A 45 1.60 6.90 1.45
N TRP A 46 2.14 5.67 1.44
CA TRP A 46 3.57 5.43 1.30
C TRP A 46 4.04 5.79 -0.11
N ASN A 47 3.40 5.23 -1.14
CA ASN A 47 3.72 5.56 -2.53
C ASN A 47 3.39 7.01 -2.86
N GLY A 48 2.29 7.54 -2.33
CA GLY A 48 1.82 8.88 -2.64
C GLY A 48 2.77 9.99 -2.19
N ILE A 49 3.49 9.79 -1.09
CA ILE A 49 4.43 10.79 -0.56
C ILE A 49 5.87 10.61 -1.09
N CYS A 50 6.21 9.46 -1.68
CA CYS A 50 7.57 9.14 -2.15
C CYS A 50 8.21 10.21 -3.06
N ALA A 51 7.41 10.92 -3.86
CA ALA A 51 7.91 11.96 -4.77
C ALA A 51 8.21 13.30 -4.08
N PHE A 52 7.96 13.43 -2.77
CA PHE A 52 8.34 14.60 -1.98
C PHE A 52 9.83 14.59 -1.67
N HIS A 53 10.41 15.77 -1.44
CA HIS A 53 11.87 15.92 -1.32
C HIS A 53 12.34 15.96 0.13
N SER A 54 13.58 15.49 0.35
CA SER A 54 14.39 15.74 1.55
C SER A 54 15.26 16.99 1.37
N ASP A 55 15.77 17.53 2.47
CA ASP A 55 16.61 18.74 2.47
C ASP A 55 17.92 18.56 1.68
N ASP A 56 18.37 17.32 1.47
CA ASP A 56 19.51 17.01 0.58
C ASP A 56 19.15 17.04 -0.91
N GLY A 57 17.91 17.42 -1.24
CA GLY A 57 17.39 17.57 -2.60
C GLY A 57 16.97 16.28 -3.29
N ARG A 58 17.02 15.13 -2.60
CA ARG A 58 16.53 13.85 -3.13
C ARG A 58 15.04 13.66 -2.86
N GLN A 59 14.41 12.76 -3.59
CA GLN A 59 13.07 12.29 -3.24
C GLN A 59 13.16 11.29 -2.08
N ILE A 60 12.26 11.39 -1.10
CA ILE A 60 12.26 10.50 0.08
C ILE A 60 12.00 9.03 -0.29
N GLY A 61 11.30 8.77 -1.40
CA GLY A 61 11.12 7.43 -1.94
C GLY A 61 12.32 6.91 -2.72
N GLU A 62 13.25 7.79 -3.12
CA GLU A 62 14.42 7.49 -3.94
C GLU A 62 14.10 6.53 -5.13
N ASN A 63 14.71 5.34 -5.13
CA ASN A 63 14.53 4.30 -6.13
C ASN A 63 13.14 3.66 -6.11
N ASN A 64 12.38 3.86 -5.03
CA ASN A 64 11.01 3.38 -4.85
C ASN A 64 9.96 4.46 -5.18
N THR A 65 10.35 5.63 -5.70
CA THR A 65 9.38 6.64 -6.12
C THR A 65 8.44 6.10 -7.20
N ASN A 66 7.16 6.10 -6.85
CA ASN A 66 6.05 5.57 -7.65
C ASN A 66 4.95 6.64 -7.74
N PRO A 67 4.31 6.87 -8.90
CA PRO A 67 4.62 6.36 -10.24
C PRO A 67 6.04 6.67 -10.73
N GLU A 68 6.64 5.73 -11.46
CA GLU A 68 8.01 5.85 -12.01
C GLU A 68 8.23 7.12 -12.84
N ILE A 69 7.18 7.66 -13.46
CA ILE A 69 7.24 8.93 -14.22
C ILE A 69 7.64 10.14 -13.35
N TYR A 70 7.48 10.05 -12.03
CA TYR A 70 7.93 11.09 -11.09
C TYR A 70 9.31 10.80 -10.50
N ARG A 71 9.92 9.64 -10.80
CA ARG A 71 11.20 9.26 -10.20
C ARG A 71 12.34 10.09 -10.79
N GLU A 72 13.02 10.81 -9.90
CA GLU A 72 14.23 11.56 -10.24
C GLU A 72 15.46 10.65 -10.20
N ILE A 73 16.25 10.65 -11.27
CA ILE A 73 17.51 9.92 -11.34
C ILE A 73 18.61 10.81 -10.78
N VAL A 74 18.94 10.60 -9.51
CA VAL A 74 20.00 11.32 -8.78
C VAL A 74 21.26 10.47 -8.63
N GLU A 75 22.42 11.13 -8.60
CA GLU A 75 23.68 10.45 -8.36
C GLU A 75 23.68 9.81 -6.97
N THR A 76 23.94 8.50 -6.97
CA THR A 76 23.84 7.64 -5.81
C THR A 76 25.04 6.72 -5.81
N GLU A 77 25.79 6.71 -4.70
CA GLU A 77 26.84 5.73 -4.51
C GLU A 77 26.21 4.37 -4.17
N SER A 78 26.48 3.38 -5.02
CA SER A 78 26.04 2.01 -4.83
C SER A 78 27.21 1.04 -4.79
N LYS A 79 27.12 -0.01 -3.98
CA LYS A 79 28.06 -1.15 -3.99
C LYS A 79 27.30 -2.47 -3.99
N PRO A 80 27.90 -3.56 -4.51
CA PRO A 80 27.34 -4.89 -4.33
C PRO A 80 27.22 -5.24 -2.84
N CYS A 81 26.06 -5.74 -2.44
CA CYS A 81 25.80 -6.23 -1.10
C CYS A 81 26.69 -7.43 -0.79
N LYS A 82 27.35 -7.40 0.37
CA LYS A 82 28.14 -8.53 0.90
C LYS A 82 27.41 -9.29 2.00
N PHE A 83 26.20 -8.87 2.38
CA PHE A 83 25.39 -9.61 3.35
C PHE A 83 24.83 -10.87 2.69
N GLU A 84 24.80 -11.97 3.45
CA GLU A 84 24.13 -13.21 3.04
C GLU A 84 22.61 -12.99 2.87
N GLY A 85 21.94 -13.96 2.25
CA GLY A 85 20.50 -13.95 2.02
C GLY A 85 20.10 -13.32 0.68
N SER A 86 18.84 -12.89 0.60
CA SER A 86 18.18 -12.46 -0.65
C SER A 86 18.88 -11.30 -1.38
N ARG A 87 19.67 -10.52 -0.66
CA ARG A 87 20.33 -9.31 -1.18
C ARG A 87 21.73 -9.54 -1.73
N TYR A 88 22.33 -10.73 -1.53
CA TYR A 88 23.73 -10.97 -1.88
C TYR A 88 24.03 -10.61 -3.35
N GLY A 89 25.05 -9.79 -3.57
CA GLY A 89 25.46 -9.33 -4.91
C GLY A 89 24.61 -8.21 -5.51
N LEU A 90 23.43 -7.88 -4.96
CA LEU A 90 22.60 -6.78 -5.45
C LEU A 90 23.17 -5.41 -5.07
N PRO A 91 22.96 -4.35 -5.87
CA PRO A 91 23.40 -3.02 -5.50
C PRO A 91 22.63 -2.51 -4.26
N ILE A 92 23.36 -1.95 -3.30
CA ILE A 92 22.81 -1.27 -2.11
C ILE A 92 23.13 0.23 -2.16
N ASN A 93 22.17 1.07 -1.78
CA ASN A 93 22.34 2.53 -1.73
C ASN A 93 23.15 2.93 -0.48
N LEU A 94 24.44 3.20 -0.64
CA LEU A 94 25.30 3.64 0.47
C LEU A 94 25.04 5.08 0.88
N THR A 95 24.47 5.89 -0.01
CA THR A 95 24.17 7.29 0.28
C THR A 95 23.01 7.38 1.27
N ALA A 96 21.93 6.65 1.01
CA ALA A 96 20.81 6.52 1.94
C ALA A 96 21.26 5.92 3.29
N LEU A 97 22.14 4.91 3.27
CA LEU A 97 22.67 4.33 4.50
C LEU A 97 23.43 5.37 5.34
N ARG A 98 24.25 6.24 4.73
CA ARG A 98 24.93 7.32 5.48
C ARG A 98 23.94 8.28 6.13
N ASN A 99 22.88 8.66 5.42
CA ASN A 99 21.85 9.53 5.95
C ASN A 99 21.15 8.90 7.16
N VAL A 100 20.81 7.60 7.06
CA VAL A 100 20.26 6.82 8.18
C VAL A 100 21.23 6.78 9.36
N MET A 101 22.51 6.49 9.10
CA MET A 101 23.52 6.39 10.16
C MET A 101 23.77 7.72 10.87
N ALA A 102 23.64 8.85 10.16
CA ALA A 102 23.79 10.18 10.75
C ALA A 102 22.70 10.53 11.77
N SER A 103 21.50 9.93 11.65
CA SER A 103 20.37 10.16 12.56
C SER A 103 20.00 8.91 13.37
N TRP A 104 20.92 7.94 13.49
CA TRP A 104 20.58 6.60 14.01
C TRP A 104 20.09 6.61 15.45
N ASP A 105 20.79 7.31 16.35
CA ASP A 105 20.40 7.37 17.76
C ASP A 105 19.07 8.10 17.93
N ASP A 106 18.87 9.23 17.22
CA ASP A 106 17.60 9.96 17.18
C ASP A 106 16.46 9.10 16.64
N ALA A 107 16.69 8.28 15.61
CA ALA A 107 15.69 7.38 15.07
C ALA A 107 15.26 6.31 16.10
N LEU A 108 16.20 5.80 16.90
CA LEU A 108 15.90 4.86 17.98
C LEU A 108 15.14 5.54 19.14
N GLN A 109 15.51 6.76 19.51
CA GLN A 109 14.77 7.55 20.50
C GLN A 109 13.35 7.88 20.01
N LEU A 110 13.21 8.25 18.73
CA LEU A 110 11.94 8.57 18.09
C LEU A 110 10.99 7.37 18.12
N VAL A 111 11.42 6.21 17.61
CA VAL A 111 10.54 5.04 17.56
C VAL A 111 10.16 4.57 18.97
N THR A 112 11.06 4.69 19.94
CA THR A 112 10.78 4.37 21.34
C THR A 112 9.71 5.32 21.92
N THR A 113 9.80 6.61 21.61
CA THR A 113 8.84 7.63 22.08
C THR A 113 7.47 7.44 21.42
N VAL A 114 7.43 7.24 20.10
CA VAL A 114 6.19 6.98 19.35
C VAL A 114 5.54 5.68 19.83
N ARG A 115 6.33 4.64 20.11
CA ARG A 115 5.84 3.37 20.67
C ARG A 115 5.22 3.56 22.05
N ALA A 116 5.89 4.25 22.97
CA ALA A 116 5.35 4.50 24.31
C ALA A 116 4.02 5.25 24.23
N ASN A 117 3.93 6.21 23.32
CA ASN A 117 2.70 6.93 23.04
C ASN A 117 1.59 6.03 22.47
N TYR A 118 1.92 5.13 21.53
CA TYR A 118 0.99 4.16 20.96
C TYR A 118 0.44 3.20 22.03
N ILE A 119 1.29 2.64 22.88
CA ILE A 119 0.89 1.78 24.01
C ILE A 119 -0.11 2.51 24.91
N ALA A 120 0.23 3.74 25.31
CA ALA A 120 -0.62 4.54 26.19
C ALA A 120 -1.99 4.85 25.55
N ARG A 121 -2.02 5.18 24.25
CA ARG A 121 -3.25 5.51 23.53
C ARG A 121 -4.15 4.30 23.28
N ARG A 122 -3.56 3.15 22.97
CA ARG A 122 -4.29 1.89 22.77
C ARG A 122 -4.67 1.22 24.08
N GLY A 123 -4.13 1.67 25.22
CA GLY A 123 -4.37 1.05 26.52
C GLY A 123 -3.82 -0.38 26.59
N LEU A 124 -2.71 -0.65 25.90
CA LEU A 124 -2.09 -1.98 25.93
C LEU A 124 -1.45 -2.24 27.30
N ASP A 125 -1.66 -3.43 27.84
CA ASP A 125 -1.10 -3.87 29.13
C ASP A 125 0.22 -4.63 28.98
N HIS A 126 0.66 -4.88 27.75
CA HIS A 126 1.92 -5.49 27.40
C HIS A 126 2.83 -4.51 26.65
N SER A 127 4.13 -4.80 26.68
CA SER A 127 5.14 -3.98 26.01
C SER A 127 5.60 -4.59 24.68
N ARG A 128 5.57 -5.91 24.52
CA ARG A 128 6.06 -6.55 23.30
C ARG A 128 4.93 -6.70 22.29
N PHE A 129 5.22 -6.43 21.02
CA PHE A 129 4.22 -6.44 19.95
C PHE A 129 4.25 -7.70 19.11
N ASN A 130 3.06 -8.15 18.72
CA ASN A 130 2.89 -9.09 17.60
C ASN A 130 3.00 -8.35 16.25
N LEU A 131 2.90 -9.08 15.14
CA LEU A 131 3.04 -8.49 13.80
C LEU A 131 1.94 -7.49 13.45
N MET A 132 0.71 -7.69 13.92
CA MET A 132 -0.41 -6.79 13.63
C MET A 132 -0.24 -5.45 14.32
N GLU A 133 0.16 -5.44 15.59
CA GLU A 133 0.44 -4.21 16.32
C GLU A 133 1.64 -3.48 15.73
N GLY A 134 2.68 -4.24 15.33
CA GLY A 134 3.82 -3.71 14.58
C GLY A 134 3.40 -3.06 13.26
N TYR A 135 2.44 -3.65 12.54
CA TYR A 135 1.87 -3.05 11.32
C TYR A 135 1.26 -1.68 11.62
N VAL A 136 0.38 -1.59 12.62
CA VAL A 136 -0.33 -0.34 12.97
C VAL A 136 0.67 0.75 13.35
N LEU A 137 1.64 0.44 14.21
CA LEU A 137 2.70 1.38 14.59
C LEU A 137 3.49 1.84 13.35
N SER A 138 3.87 0.92 12.47
CA SER A 138 4.60 1.25 11.24
C SER A 138 3.85 2.17 10.29
N LYS A 139 2.51 2.10 10.26
CA LYS A 139 1.70 3.04 9.47
C LYS A 139 1.85 4.48 9.94
N MET A 140 2.16 4.73 11.21
CA MET A 140 2.50 6.09 11.69
C MET A 140 3.76 6.62 11.01
N GLY A 141 4.79 5.77 10.86
CA GLY A 141 6.02 6.13 10.14
C GLY A 141 5.77 6.50 8.69
N ALA A 142 4.96 5.70 7.98
CA ALA A 142 4.56 6.00 6.60
C ALA A 142 3.76 7.31 6.49
N ALA A 143 2.86 7.55 7.43
CA ALA A 143 1.91 8.66 7.40
C ALA A 143 2.47 9.98 7.88
N TYR A 144 3.51 9.97 8.72
CA TYR A 144 4.06 11.16 9.36
C TYR A 144 4.36 12.28 8.36
N VAL A 145 5.20 11.99 7.35
CA VAL A 145 5.58 12.99 6.35
C VAL A 145 4.37 13.45 5.55
N SER A 146 3.49 12.52 5.17
CA SER A 146 2.31 12.81 4.38
C SER A 146 1.35 13.76 5.11
N TYR A 147 1.11 13.53 6.40
CA TYR A 147 0.29 14.39 7.25
C TYR A 147 0.84 15.82 7.32
N LEU A 148 2.13 15.97 7.66
CA LEU A 148 2.74 17.28 7.82
C LEU A 148 2.81 18.08 6.53
N VAL A 149 3.14 17.42 5.41
CA VAL A 149 3.28 18.09 4.12
C VAL A 149 1.93 18.52 3.56
N ARG A 150 0.86 17.76 3.84
CA ARG A 150 -0.42 17.94 3.13
C ARG A 150 -1.48 18.67 3.92
N ARG A 151 -1.39 18.72 5.25
CA ARG A 151 -2.34 19.47 6.06
C ARG A 151 -2.34 20.95 5.67
N ARG A 152 -3.49 21.58 5.83
CA ARG A 152 -3.66 23.01 5.57
C ARG A 152 -2.68 23.82 6.42
N GLY A 153 -2.07 24.84 5.82
CA GLY A 153 -1.09 25.70 6.50
C GLY A 153 0.31 25.09 6.59
N SER A 154 0.56 23.92 5.99
CA SER A 154 1.91 23.36 5.93
C SER A 154 2.91 24.31 5.27
N THR A 155 4.08 24.44 5.88
CA THR A 155 5.23 25.22 5.39
C THR A 155 6.38 24.32 4.93
N TYR A 156 6.19 23.01 4.89
CA TYR A 156 7.23 22.05 4.50
C TYR A 156 7.51 22.18 3.00
N ALA A 157 8.70 22.70 2.67
CA ALA A 157 9.22 22.70 1.29
C ALA A 157 10.02 21.43 0.98
N ALA A 158 10.61 20.81 2.01
CA ALA A 158 11.33 19.55 1.99
C ALA A 158 11.28 18.91 3.41
N THR A 159 11.65 17.65 3.52
CA THR A 159 11.74 16.93 4.80
C THR A 159 13.12 17.09 5.44
N PRO A 160 13.18 17.42 6.74
CA PRO A 160 14.43 17.36 7.48
C PRO A 160 14.94 15.93 7.61
N PRO A 161 16.24 15.74 7.96
CA PRO A 161 16.89 14.42 7.91
C PRO A 161 16.20 13.34 8.76
N LEU A 162 15.78 13.65 9.98
CA LEU A 162 15.16 12.67 10.88
C LEU A 162 13.81 12.18 10.34
N GLU A 163 13.01 13.08 9.77
CA GLU A 163 11.74 12.75 9.11
C GLU A 163 11.95 11.81 7.91
N THR A 164 12.97 12.07 7.08
CA THR A 164 13.34 11.18 5.96
C THR A 164 13.77 9.80 6.45
N VAL A 165 14.58 9.75 7.52
CA VAL A 165 15.03 8.50 8.14
C VAL A 165 13.86 7.73 8.74
N PHE A 166 12.93 8.42 9.41
CA PHE A 166 11.74 7.78 9.98
C PHE A 166 10.82 7.22 8.90
N PHE A 167 10.65 7.92 7.78
CA PHE A 167 9.94 7.39 6.61
C PHE A 167 10.63 6.13 6.06
N THR A 168 11.96 6.11 6.01
CA THR A 168 12.73 4.97 5.48
C THR A 168 12.69 3.75 6.39
N LEU A 169 12.82 3.94 7.71
CA LEU A 169 12.91 2.85 8.68
C LEU A 169 11.54 2.42 9.21
N GLY A 170 10.65 3.37 9.48
CA GLY A 170 9.38 3.16 10.17
C GLY A 170 8.41 2.25 9.43
N VAL A 171 8.60 2.06 8.12
CA VAL A 171 7.73 1.22 7.28
C VAL A 171 8.06 -0.28 7.32
N GLY A 172 9.16 -0.68 7.97
CA GLY A 172 9.68 -2.07 7.94
C GLY A 172 8.63 -3.15 8.27
N PRO A 173 8.08 -3.19 9.49
CA PRO A 173 7.03 -4.16 9.86
C PRO A 173 5.82 -4.18 8.91
N PHE A 174 5.32 -3.01 8.50
CA PHE A 174 4.26 -2.88 7.51
C PHE A 174 4.62 -3.57 6.18
N MET A 175 5.83 -3.38 5.67
CA MET A 175 6.30 -4.02 4.43
C MET A 175 6.40 -5.53 4.56
N VAL A 176 6.87 -6.04 5.70
CA VAL A 176 6.94 -7.49 5.96
C VAL A 176 5.55 -8.11 5.94
N VAL A 177 4.60 -7.55 6.71
CA VAL A 177 3.22 -8.05 6.73
C VAL A 177 2.57 -7.98 5.34
N ARG A 178 2.79 -6.89 4.59
CA ARG A 178 2.29 -6.76 3.21
C ARG A 178 2.83 -7.87 2.31
N ALA A 179 4.14 -8.14 2.36
CA ALA A 179 4.75 -9.18 1.54
C ALA A 179 4.28 -10.59 1.95
N LEU A 180 4.12 -10.85 3.25
CA LEU A 180 3.60 -12.11 3.76
C LEU A 180 2.14 -12.36 3.32
N MET A 181 1.26 -11.38 3.48
CA MET A 181 -0.14 -11.53 3.07
C MET A 181 -0.30 -11.71 1.55
N GLU A 182 0.54 -11.06 0.75
CA GLU A 182 0.55 -11.23 -0.71
C GLU A 182 1.04 -12.62 -1.15
N LYS A 183 1.80 -13.31 -0.29
CA LYS A 183 2.17 -14.73 -0.44
C LYS A 183 1.15 -15.70 0.19
N GLY A 184 0.07 -15.19 0.80
CA GLY A 184 -0.91 -16.02 1.50
C GLY A 184 -0.39 -16.63 2.80
N ASP A 185 0.67 -16.06 3.38
CA ASP A 185 1.21 -16.49 4.66
C ASP A 185 0.34 -15.94 5.81
N LEU A 186 0.01 -16.81 6.76
CA LEU A 186 -0.83 -16.50 7.92
C LEU A 186 -0.02 -16.10 9.16
N THR A 187 1.32 -16.09 9.09
CA THR A 187 2.21 -15.60 10.16
C THR A 187 1.81 -14.23 10.71
N PRO A 188 1.29 -13.26 9.91
CA PRO A 188 0.78 -12.01 10.47
C PRO A 188 -0.29 -12.18 11.55
N LEU A 189 -1.08 -13.26 11.52
CA LEU A 189 -2.14 -13.55 12.51
C LEU A 189 -1.61 -14.22 13.79
N ASP A 190 -0.31 -14.51 13.89
CA ASP A 190 0.29 -15.07 15.10
C ASP A 190 0.20 -14.02 16.22
N PRO A 191 -0.51 -14.33 17.33
CA PRO A 191 -0.65 -13.39 18.44
C PRO A 191 0.64 -13.25 19.26
N GLU A 192 1.63 -14.12 19.05
CA GLU A 192 2.85 -14.12 19.84
C GLU A 192 3.75 -12.91 19.51
N PRO A 193 4.42 -12.34 20.53
CA PRO A 193 5.33 -11.23 20.32
C PRO A 193 6.50 -11.57 19.40
N MET A 194 6.82 -10.65 18.49
CA MET A 194 7.83 -10.84 17.44
C MET A 194 9.20 -10.30 17.87
N SER A 195 10.26 -11.10 17.72
CA SER A 195 11.65 -10.62 17.90
C SER A 195 12.17 -9.91 16.65
N GLY A 196 13.11 -8.98 16.81
CA GLY A 196 13.76 -8.30 15.69
C GLY A 196 14.55 -9.26 14.80
N GLU A 197 15.10 -10.34 15.36
CA GLU A 197 15.78 -11.40 14.59
C GLU A 197 14.79 -12.19 13.74
N ARG A 198 13.68 -12.65 14.32
CA ARG A 198 12.65 -13.38 13.58
C ARG A 198 12.02 -12.49 12.50
N LEU A 199 11.79 -11.21 12.82
CA LEU A 199 11.27 -10.24 11.85
C LEU A 199 12.25 -9.97 10.71
N TYR A 200 13.57 -9.99 10.97
CA TYR A 200 14.58 -9.93 9.91
C TYR A 200 14.52 -11.14 8.98
N GLU A 201 14.38 -12.35 9.52
CA GLU A 201 14.25 -13.58 8.71
C GLU A 201 13.00 -13.55 7.83
N LEU A 202 11.88 -13.08 8.38
CA LEU A 202 10.65 -12.87 7.62
C LEU A 202 10.85 -11.79 6.55
N ALA A 203 11.56 -10.70 6.84
CA ALA A 203 11.86 -9.67 5.84
C ALA A 203 12.70 -10.22 4.67
N ASP A 204 13.71 -11.05 4.96
CA ASP A 204 14.58 -11.64 3.93
C ASP A 204 13.81 -12.68 3.08
N SER A 205 13.12 -13.63 3.72
CA SER A 205 12.37 -14.69 3.03
C SER A 205 11.12 -14.19 2.29
N SER A 206 10.49 -13.12 2.77
CA SER A 206 9.38 -12.47 2.06
C SER A 206 9.83 -11.66 0.84
N GLY A 207 11.12 -11.30 0.75
CA GLY A 207 11.64 -10.39 -0.27
C GLY A 207 11.44 -8.91 0.06
N SER A 208 10.99 -8.58 1.28
CA SER A 208 10.80 -7.19 1.74
C SER A 208 12.10 -6.39 1.81
N LEU A 209 13.25 -7.07 1.83
CA LEU A 209 14.57 -6.45 1.75
C LEU A 209 14.99 -6.10 0.30
N LEU A 210 14.12 -6.29 -0.69
CA LEU A 210 14.37 -6.02 -2.10
C LEU A 210 13.47 -4.88 -2.61
N SER A 211 14.04 -3.97 -3.40
CA SER A 211 13.25 -2.96 -4.14
C SER A 211 12.67 -3.58 -5.40
N GLY A 212 11.34 -3.75 -5.43
CA GLY A 212 10.61 -4.31 -6.57
C GLY A 212 10.74 -3.51 -7.88
N LEU A 213 11.06 -2.21 -7.80
CA LEU A 213 11.16 -1.32 -8.97
C LEU A 213 12.59 -1.16 -9.51
N SER A 214 13.61 -1.32 -8.68
CA SER A 214 14.97 -0.92 -9.04
C SER A 214 16.00 -2.04 -9.00
N GLY A 215 15.62 -3.24 -8.53
CA GLY A 215 16.54 -4.37 -8.35
C GLY A 215 17.64 -4.13 -7.30
N HIS A 216 17.47 -3.11 -6.45
CA HIS A 216 18.38 -2.83 -5.33
C HIS A 216 18.00 -3.61 -4.09
N GLY A 217 19.00 -3.96 -3.28
CA GLY A 217 18.79 -4.48 -1.93
C GLY A 217 18.72 -3.36 -0.89
N CYS A 218 18.03 -3.63 0.23
CA CYS A 218 18.12 -2.80 1.44
C CYS A 218 19.59 -2.66 1.87
N ALA A 219 20.02 -1.46 2.26
CA ALA A 219 21.41 -1.19 2.61
C ALA A 219 21.77 -1.51 4.08
N GLY A 220 20.77 -1.70 4.96
CA GLY A 220 21.00 -1.99 6.37
C GLY A 220 21.65 -3.36 6.60
N SER A 221 22.63 -3.44 7.50
CA SER A 221 23.16 -4.74 7.93
C SER A 221 22.14 -5.50 8.78
N LYS A 222 22.26 -6.83 8.92
CA LYS A 222 21.41 -7.63 9.84
C LYS A 222 21.40 -7.00 11.24
N LYS A 223 22.56 -6.64 11.77
CA LYS A 223 22.69 -5.99 13.08
C LYS A 223 21.86 -4.70 13.20
N LEU A 224 21.94 -3.80 12.23
CA LEU A 224 21.20 -2.54 12.26
C LEU A 224 19.70 -2.77 12.16
N ILE A 225 19.27 -3.62 11.22
CA ILE A 225 17.86 -3.94 11.02
C ILE A 225 17.28 -4.57 12.28
N THR A 226 17.92 -5.61 12.83
CA THR A 226 17.49 -6.27 14.07
C THR A 226 17.43 -5.29 15.24
N GLN A 227 18.42 -4.40 15.41
CA GLN A 227 18.41 -3.40 16.47
C GLN A 227 17.18 -2.46 16.38
N PHE A 228 16.90 -1.92 15.18
CA PHE A 228 15.74 -1.02 15.01
C PHE A 228 14.42 -1.78 15.20
N LEU A 229 14.31 -2.99 14.67
CA LEU A 229 13.12 -3.82 14.82
C LEU A 229 12.90 -4.22 16.28
N ASP A 230 13.94 -4.53 17.05
CA ASP A 230 13.79 -4.79 18.49
C ASP A 230 13.40 -3.55 19.29
N ALA A 231 13.91 -2.37 18.94
CA ALA A 231 13.44 -1.12 19.55
C ALA A 231 11.95 -0.89 19.24
N THR A 232 11.54 -1.18 18.00
CA THR A 232 10.16 -1.02 17.51
C THR A 232 9.18 -2.04 18.10
N MET A 233 9.55 -3.32 18.14
CA MET A 233 8.65 -4.41 18.54
C MET A 233 8.72 -4.72 20.04
N ASN A 234 9.91 -4.59 20.64
CA ASN A 234 10.18 -5.05 22.00
C ASN A 234 10.59 -3.92 22.96
N GLY A 235 10.82 -2.69 22.48
CA GLY A 235 11.18 -1.56 23.32
C GLY A 235 12.56 -1.67 23.96
N THR A 236 13.53 -2.24 23.23
CA THR A 236 14.87 -2.54 23.78
C THR A 236 15.81 -1.34 23.92
N TYR A 237 15.41 -0.14 23.48
CA TYR A 237 16.22 1.07 23.64
C TYR A 237 16.17 1.55 25.09
N ALA A 238 17.32 1.47 25.78
CA ALA A 238 17.42 1.73 27.22
C ALA A 238 18.14 3.03 27.58
N LYS A 239 18.58 3.83 26.60
CA LYS A 239 19.22 5.13 26.88
C LYS A 239 18.16 6.18 27.19
N GLU A 240 18.60 7.31 27.74
CA GLU A 240 17.76 8.47 28.01
C GLU A 240 17.13 9.02 26.71
N LEU A 241 15.85 9.41 26.79
CA LEU A 241 15.09 10.01 25.69
C LEU A 241 15.17 11.54 25.78
N ASN A 242 16.30 12.12 25.37
CA ASN A 242 16.60 13.55 25.53
C ASN A 242 16.94 14.28 24.20
N SER A 243 16.70 13.64 23.06
CA SER A 243 16.92 14.25 21.75
C SER A 243 16.02 15.47 21.51
N THR A 244 16.66 16.61 21.25
CA THR A 244 15.98 17.86 20.86
C THR A 244 15.34 17.74 19.48
N GLU A 245 15.94 16.95 18.57
CA GLU A 245 15.39 16.71 17.25
C GLU A 245 14.13 15.84 17.30
N VAL A 246 14.11 14.81 18.15
CA VAL A 246 12.89 14.03 18.40
C VAL A 246 11.79 14.91 18.98
N THR A 247 12.14 15.76 19.95
CA THR A 247 11.18 16.70 20.56
C THR A 247 10.62 17.67 19.53
N ARG A 248 11.47 18.25 18.67
CA ARG A 248 11.06 19.14 17.57
C ARG A 248 10.11 18.42 16.62
N MET A 249 10.49 17.21 16.17
CA MET A 249 9.72 16.41 15.24
C MET A 249 8.33 16.12 15.81
N LEU A 250 8.24 15.56 17.02
CA LEU A 250 6.95 15.23 17.63
C LEU A 250 6.11 16.48 17.94
N SER A 251 6.72 17.61 18.24
CA SER A 251 6.00 18.88 18.43
C SER A 251 5.37 19.40 17.13
N ALA A 252 5.94 19.06 15.97
CA ALA A 252 5.38 19.44 14.68
C ALA A 252 4.04 18.75 14.39
N ILE A 253 3.73 17.64 15.06
CA ILE A 253 2.43 16.97 14.95
C ILE A 253 1.28 17.88 15.37
N ASP A 254 1.53 18.83 16.29
CA ASP A 254 0.61 19.80 16.92
C ASP A 254 -0.63 19.21 17.62
N ASP A 255 -1.40 18.41 16.91
CA ASP A 255 -2.58 17.70 17.36
C ASP A 255 -2.42 16.20 17.05
N TRP A 256 -2.15 15.45 18.11
CA TRP A 256 -1.95 14.03 17.99
C TRP A 256 -3.24 13.26 17.69
N ASP A 257 -4.39 13.68 18.20
CA ASP A 257 -5.65 12.96 17.97
C ASP A 257 -6.01 13.06 16.49
N ARG A 258 -5.79 14.24 15.91
CA ARG A 258 -5.91 14.49 14.47
C ARG A 258 -4.91 13.69 13.64
N PHE A 259 -3.67 13.54 14.10
CA PHE A 259 -2.70 12.69 13.43
C PHE A 259 -3.10 11.20 13.46
N TYR A 260 -3.57 10.69 14.60
CA TYR A 260 -4.08 9.32 14.70
C TYR A 260 -5.30 9.11 13.81
N ALA A 261 -6.23 10.07 13.77
CA ALA A 261 -7.37 10.03 12.85
C ALA A 261 -6.92 9.93 11.38
N TYR A 262 -5.90 10.70 10.99
CA TYR A 262 -5.29 10.59 9.66
C TYR A 262 -4.67 9.21 9.41
N VAL A 263 -3.88 8.67 10.34
CA VAL A 263 -3.23 7.36 10.22
C VAL A 263 -4.28 6.26 10.05
N TYR A 264 -5.32 6.26 10.87
CA TYR A 264 -6.35 5.21 10.88
C TYR A 264 -7.20 5.28 9.61
N ALA A 265 -7.69 6.47 9.25
CA ALA A 265 -8.54 6.62 8.08
C ALA A 265 -7.79 6.26 6.78
N SER A 266 -6.56 6.75 6.64
CA SER A 266 -5.77 6.45 5.44
C SER A 266 -5.31 4.98 5.37
N SER A 267 -5.06 4.32 6.50
CA SER A 267 -4.71 2.90 6.55
C SER A 267 -5.92 2.01 6.24
N LYS A 268 -7.10 2.32 6.80
CA LYS A 268 -8.35 1.63 6.45
C LYS A 268 -8.67 1.79 4.98
N LEU A 269 -8.51 2.98 4.41
CA LEU A 269 -8.72 3.22 2.99
C LEU A 269 -7.85 2.31 2.10
N GLU A 270 -6.56 2.18 2.43
CA GLU A 270 -5.64 1.27 1.72
C GLU A 270 -6.09 -0.20 1.83
N LEU A 271 -6.47 -0.64 3.03
CA LEU A 271 -6.94 -2.00 3.29
C LEU A 271 -8.27 -2.30 2.59
N LEU A 272 -9.20 -1.35 2.53
CA LEU A 272 -10.47 -1.47 1.80
C LEU A 272 -10.25 -1.63 0.29
N VAL A 273 -9.29 -0.90 -0.29
CA VAL A 273 -8.87 -1.09 -1.69
C VAL A 273 -8.26 -2.49 -1.87
N LYS A 274 -7.38 -2.93 -0.97
CA LYS A 274 -6.79 -4.28 -1.03
C LYS A 274 -7.85 -5.39 -0.89
N LEU A 275 -8.87 -5.15 -0.07
CA LEU A 275 -10.01 -6.06 0.11
C LEU A 275 -10.84 -6.16 -1.18
N ALA A 276 -11.12 -5.03 -1.83
CA ALA A 276 -11.79 -5.01 -3.13
C ALA A 276 -10.98 -5.75 -4.21
N GLN A 277 -9.65 -5.56 -4.23
CA GLN A 277 -8.73 -6.30 -5.11
C GLN A 277 -8.83 -7.81 -4.87
N CYS A 278 -8.73 -8.25 -3.61
CA CYS A 278 -8.76 -9.66 -3.24
C CYS A 278 -10.07 -10.35 -3.63
N LEU A 279 -11.21 -9.75 -3.26
CA LEU A 279 -12.54 -10.31 -3.56
C LEU A 279 -12.80 -10.36 -5.07
N SER A 280 -12.32 -9.35 -5.80
CA SER A 280 -12.43 -9.33 -7.27
C SER A 280 -11.55 -10.40 -7.90
N ALA A 281 -10.30 -10.57 -7.44
CA ALA A 281 -9.41 -11.62 -7.91
C ALA A 281 -10.00 -13.02 -7.68
N GLN A 282 -10.57 -13.29 -6.50
CA GLN A 282 -11.24 -14.55 -6.21
C GLN A 282 -12.42 -14.81 -7.17
N THR A 283 -13.20 -13.77 -7.45
CA THR A 283 -14.32 -13.84 -8.41
C THR A 283 -13.84 -14.16 -9.82
N LEU A 284 -12.77 -13.49 -10.26
CA LEU A 284 -12.19 -13.68 -11.59
C LEU A 284 -11.51 -15.05 -11.75
N LEU A 285 -10.85 -15.57 -10.71
CA LEU A 285 -10.28 -16.93 -10.72
C LEU A 285 -11.35 -18.01 -10.71
N ALA A 286 -12.46 -17.80 -9.99
CA ALA A 286 -13.61 -18.70 -10.07
C ALA A 286 -14.21 -18.70 -11.47
N LEU A 287 -14.38 -17.53 -12.09
CA LEU A 287 -14.84 -17.41 -13.47
C LEU A 287 -13.88 -18.12 -14.45
N GLN A 288 -12.57 -17.93 -14.28
CA GLN A 288 -11.57 -18.60 -15.12
C GLN A 288 -11.62 -20.12 -14.99
N ALA A 289 -11.74 -20.64 -13.77
CA ALA A 289 -11.71 -22.07 -13.53
C ALA A 289 -13.02 -22.77 -13.94
N ASP A 290 -14.16 -22.15 -13.63
CA ASP A 290 -15.46 -22.81 -13.70
C ASP A 290 -16.21 -22.49 -15.01
N GLN A 291 -15.83 -21.43 -15.72
CA GLN A 291 -16.53 -20.94 -16.92
C GLN A 291 -15.61 -20.71 -18.13
N ALA A 292 -14.34 -21.15 -18.10
CA ALA A 292 -13.39 -20.94 -19.21
C ALA A 292 -13.95 -21.36 -20.58
N ALA A 293 -14.64 -22.49 -20.67
CA ALA A 293 -15.21 -22.98 -21.93
C ALA A 293 -16.39 -22.14 -22.45
N ALA A 294 -17.02 -21.36 -21.58
CA ALA A 294 -18.15 -20.50 -21.91
C ALA A 294 -17.75 -19.06 -22.25
N LEU A 295 -16.46 -18.71 -22.11
CA LEU A 295 -15.95 -17.38 -22.43
C LEU A 295 -15.54 -17.27 -23.90
N ALA A 296 -15.94 -16.17 -24.54
CA ALA A 296 -15.39 -15.83 -25.86
C ALA A 296 -13.87 -15.53 -25.76
N PRO A 297 -13.08 -15.69 -26.84
CA PRO A 297 -11.65 -15.39 -26.81
C PRO A 297 -11.32 -13.95 -26.36
N SER A 298 -12.15 -12.98 -26.72
CA SER A 298 -12.02 -11.58 -26.27
C SER A 298 -12.26 -11.42 -24.77
N GLU A 299 -13.20 -12.17 -24.20
CA GLU A 299 -13.48 -12.18 -22.77
C GLU A 299 -12.36 -12.84 -21.99
N ALA A 300 -11.80 -13.95 -22.50
CA ALA A 300 -10.65 -14.62 -21.89
C ALA A 300 -9.42 -13.70 -21.81
N ASP A 301 -9.15 -12.93 -22.87
CA ASP A 301 -8.07 -11.93 -22.88
C ASP A 301 -8.34 -10.75 -21.93
N LEU A 302 -9.57 -10.24 -21.89
CA LEU A 302 -9.97 -9.21 -20.92
C LEU A 302 -9.86 -9.70 -19.47
N LEU A 303 -10.29 -10.94 -19.21
CA LEU A 303 -10.17 -11.61 -17.92
C LEU A 303 -8.71 -11.73 -17.49
N ALA A 304 -7.82 -12.20 -18.38
CA ALA A 304 -6.40 -12.32 -18.09
C ALA A 304 -5.75 -10.96 -17.75
N ARG A 305 -6.05 -9.91 -18.51
CA ARG A 305 -5.56 -8.54 -18.24
C ARG A 305 -6.10 -7.97 -16.93
N THR A 306 -7.36 -8.26 -16.63
CA THR A 306 -8.00 -7.84 -15.38
C THR A 306 -7.38 -8.55 -14.18
N LEU A 307 -7.19 -9.89 -14.27
CA LEU A 307 -6.53 -10.69 -13.25
C LEU A 307 -5.11 -10.21 -12.97
N ALA A 308 -4.31 -9.96 -14.01
CA ALA A 308 -2.94 -9.46 -13.88
C ALA A 308 -2.88 -8.08 -13.18
N SER A 309 -3.97 -7.29 -13.25
CA SER A 309 -4.05 -5.98 -12.60
C SER A 309 -4.47 -6.06 -11.13
N CYS A 310 -5.31 -7.03 -10.74
CA CYS A 310 -5.77 -7.18 -9.35
C CYS A 310 -4.93 -8.11 -8.49
N TYR A 311 -4.24 -9.07 -9.11
CA TYR A 311 -3.53 -10.13 -8.41
C TYR A 311 -2.23 -10.46 -9.14
N HIS A 312 -1.13 -10.44 -8.40
CA HIS A 312 0.16 -10.87 -8.89
C HIS A 312 0.44 -12.22 -8.23
N ARG A 313 0.61 -13.26 -9.06
CA ARG A 313 0.88 -14.60 -8.56
C ARG A 313 2.20 -14.61 -7.83
N ALA A 314 2.15 -14.80 -6.51
CA ALA A 314 3.33 -14.98 -5.71
C ALA A 314 3.98 -16.33 -6.04
N GLN A 315 5.31 -16.38 -6.08
CA GLN A 315 6.04 -17.64 -6.17
C GLN A 315 5.98 -18.33 -4.80
N THR A 316 4.98 -19.19 -4.64
CA THR A 316 4.74 -19.99 -3.43
C THR A 316 4.32 -21.40 -3.82
N GLU A 317 4.36 -22.32 -2.86
CA GLU A 317 3.83 -23.68 -3.04
C GLU A 317 2.30 -23.73 -2.97
N LEU A 318 1.65 -22.67 -2.48
CA LEU A 318 0.22 -22.57 -2.37
C LEU A 318 -0.43 -22.26 -3.72
N ASP A 319 -1.63 -22.78 -3.94
CA ASP A 319 -2.45 -22.40 -5.08
C ASP A 319 -3.07 -20.99 -4.88
N ASP A 320 -3.43 -20.33 -5.98
CA ASP A 320 -3.92 -18.95 -5.97
C ASP A 320 -5.21 -18.76 -5.15
N ARG A 321 -6.08 -19.78 -5.07
CA ARG A 321 -7.31 -19.68 -4.27
C ARG A 321 -6.98 -19.68 -2.78
N THR A 322 -6.06 -20.55 -2.36
CA THR A 322 -5.56 -20.58 -0.98
C THR A 322 -4.84 -19.28 -0.61
N VAL A 323 -3.98 -18.76 -1.50
CA VAL A 323 -3.29 -17.48 -1.28
C VAL A 323 -4.29 -16.35 -1.02
N LEU A 324 -5.29 -16.19 -1.88
CA LEU A 324 -6.29 -15.13 -1.73
C LEU A 324 -7.20 -15.34 -0.52
N ALA A 325 -7.56 -16.58 -0.17
CA ALA A 325 -8.33 -16.87 1.03
C ALA A 325 -7.57 -16.47 2.31
N ASN A 326 -6.26 -16.74 2.35
CA ASN A 326 -5.40 -16.34 3.45
C ASN A 326 -5.18 -14.82 3.50
N LEU A 327 -4.95 -14.19 2.35
CA LEU A 327 -4.85 -12.72 2.23
C LEU A 327 -6.12 -12.05 2.77
N LEU A 328 -7.30 -12.54 2.40
CA LEU A 328 -8.58 -12.04 2.89
C LEU A 328 -8.66 -12.07 4.43
N LYS A 329 -8.25 -13.18 5.07
CA LYS A 329 -8.21 -13.30 6.54
C LYS A 329 -7.30 -12.24 7.15
N VAL A 330 -6.09 -12.07 6.61
CA VAL A 330 -5.12 -11.08 7.10
C VAL A 330 -5.65 -9.65 6.96
N VAL A 331 -6.25 -9.30 5.81
CA VAL A 331 -6.80 -7.96 5.58
C VAL A 331 -7.97 -7.66 6.51
N LEU A 332 -8.87 -8.62 6.75
CA LEU A 332 -9.98 -8.44 7.69
C LEU A 332 -9.49 -8.28 9.13
N ALA A 333 -8.48 -9.05 9.55
CA ALA A 333 -7.86 -8.88 10.86
C ALA A 333 -7.19 -7.51 11.01
N LEU A 334 -6.46 -7.05 9.99
CA LEU A 334 -5.88 -5.71 9.98
C LEU A 334 -6.93 -4.60 10.05
N LEU A 335 -8.07 -4.74 9.34
CA LEU A 335 -9.17 -3.78 9.46
C LEU A 335 -9.73 -3.72 10.89
N ALA A 336 -9.86 -4.87 11.56
CA ALA A 336 -10.26 -4.93 12.96
C ALA A 336 -9.24 -4.23 13.89
N GLU A 337 -7.94 -4.34 13.60
CA GLU A 337 -6.88 -3.62 14.33
C GLU A 337 -6.91 -2.10 14.14
N PHE A 338 -7.60 -1.61 13.11
CA PHE A 338 -7.93 -0.20 12.90
C PHE A 338 -9.38 0.14 13.30
N ASP A 339 -9.99 -0.67 14.18
CA ASP A 339 -11.33 -0.49 14.73
C ASP A 339 -12.47 -0.56 13.67
N ASP A 340 -12.26 -1.23 12.53
CA ASP A 340 -13.28 -1.46 11.51
C ASP A 340 -13.83 -2.89 11.54
N HIS A 341 -14.71 -3.14 12.52
CA HIS A 341 -15.46 -4.40 12.62
C HIS A 341 -16.66 -4.46 11.66
N GLU A 342 -17.14 -3.32 11.19
CA GLU A 342 -18.38 -3.24 10.41
C GLU A 342 -18.20 -3.69 8.96
N THR A 343 -16.99 -3.57 8.39
CA THR A 343 -16.73 -3.97 7.01
C THR A 343 -17.02 -5.45 6.79
N GLN A 344 -16.60 -6.33 7.72
CA GLN A 344 -16.88 -7.76 7.61
C GLN A 344 -18.40 -8.03 7.70
N ALA A 345 -19.11 -7.35 8.59
CA ALA A 345 -20.56 -7.49 8.72
C ALA A 345 -21.29 -7.05 7.44
N ALA A 346 -20.89 -5.92 6.85
CA ALA A 346 -21.47 -5.42 5.60
C ALA A 346 -21.23 -6.38 4.43
N LEU A 347 -20.03 -6.95 4.32
CA LEU A 347 -19.71 -7.95 3.30
C LEU A 347 -20.50 -9.26 3.49
N THR A 348 -20.72 -9.68 4.74
CA THR A 348 -21.52 -10.86 5.08
C THR A 348 -22.99 -10.63 4.74
N GLN A 349 -23.55 -9.47 5.10
CA GLN A 349 -24.93 -9.09 4.78
C GLN A 349 -25.16 -9.03 3.26
N ALA A 350 -24.17 -8.55 2.50
CA ALA A 350 -24.20 -8.55 1.05
C ALA A 350 -24.03 -9.95 0.41
N GLY A 351 -23.81 -10.99 1.23
CA GLY A 351 -23.56 -12.35 0.76
C GLY A 351 -22.22 -12.51 0.03
N LEU A 352 -21.29 -11.58 0.21
CA LEU A 352 -19.94 -11.68 -0.35
C LEU A 352 -19.07 -12.63 0.49
N LEU A 353 -19.32 -12.68 1.80
CA LEU A 353 -18.67 -13.58 2.76
C LEU A 353 -19.67 -14.55 3.41
N GLY A 354 -19.14 -15.69 3.85
CA GLY A 354 -19.81 -16.65 4.72
C GLY A 354 -19.70 -16.29 6.20
N PRO A 355 -20.40 -17.03 7.08
CA PRO A 355 -20.33 -16.81 8.53
C PRO A 355 -18.91 -17.04 9.10
N ASP A 356 -18.12 -17.84 8.40
CA ASP A 356 -16.72 -18.16 8.65
C ASP A 356 -15.73 -17.13 8.07
N GLY A 357 -16.23 -16.02 7.51
CA GLY A 357 -15.43 -14.98 6.88
C GLY A 357 -14.82 -15.40 5.53
N GLN A 358 -15.17 -16.57 4.99
CA GLN A 358 -14.69 -17.02 3.68
C GLN A 358 -15.51 -16.41 2.54
N ALA A 359 -14.89 -16.22 1.37
CA ALA A 359 -15.61 -15.72 0.20
C ALA A 359 -16.63 -16.75 -0.33
N ARG A 360 -17.87 -16.30 -0.58
CA ARG A 360 -18.93 -17.14 -1.17
C ARG A 360 -18.83 -17.12 -2.70
N LEU A 361 -18.29 -18.17 -3.31
CA LEU A 361 -18.08 -18.24 -4.77
C LEU A 361 -19.02 -19.21 -5.51
N GLY A 362 -19.82 -20.00 -4.78
CA GLY A 362 -20.63 -21.08 -5.37
C GLY A 362 -21.66 -20.63 -6.42
N GLU A 363 -22.03 -19.35 -6.45
CA GLU A 363 -22.92 -18.77 -7.48
C GLU A 363 -22.28 -18.73 -8.88
N ILE A 364 -20.96 -18.84 -8.99
CA ILE A 364 -20.22 -18.71 -10.26
C ILE A 364 -20.15 -20.04 -11.02
N SER A 365 -20.28 -21.17 -10.34
CA SER A 365 -20.13 -22.50 -10.96
C SER A 365 -21.38 -22.96 -11.74
N GLY A 366 -22.49 -22.21 -11.69
CA GLY A 366 -23.75 -22.53 -12.36
C GLY A 366 -23.81 -22.14 -13.85
N THR A 367 -24.96 -22.42 -14.50
CA THR A 367 -25.22 -22.05 -15.90
C THR A 367 -25.26 -20.54 -16.15
N GLU A 368 -25.49 -19.74 -15.12
CA GLU A 368 -25.41 -18.27 -15.17
C GLU A 368 -24.05 -17.73 -14.68
N GLY A 369 -23.01 -18.57 -14.59
CA GLY A 369 -21.75 -18.23 -13.94
C GLY A 369 -21.10 -16.92 -14.40
N ARG A 370 -21.17 -16.62 -15.70
CA ARG A 370 -20.71 -15.36 -16.29
C ARG A 370 -21.42 -14.13 -15.73
N ALA A 371 -22.75 -14.16 -15.75
CA ALA A 371 -23.55 -13.06 -15.21
C ALA A 371 -23.46 -12.96 -13.69
N ALA A 372 -23.35 -14.11 -13.00
CA ALA A 372 -23.12 -14.15 -11.56
C ALA A 372 -21.78 -13.48 -11.17
N ALA A 373 -20.71 -13.73 -11.93
CA ALA A 373 -19.42 -13.08 -11.72
C ALA A 373 -19.51 -11.55 -11.92
N ALA A 374 -20.19 -11.08 -12.97
CA ALA A 374 -20.40 -9.64 -13.18
C ALA A 374 -21.19 -9.00 -12.03
N ARG A 375 -22.32 -9.61 -11.64
CA ARG A 375 -23.14 -9.15 -10.49
C ARG A 375 -22.33 -9.10 -9.21
N ARG A 376 -21.47 -10.09 -8.97
CA ARG A 376 -20.59 -10.14 -7.79
C ARG A 376 -19.55 -9.03 -7.81
N LEU A 377 -18.87 -8.79 -8.93
CA LEU A 377 -17.91 -7.69 -9.08
C LEU A 377 -18.56 -6.32 -8.81
N ARG A 378 -19.78 -6.09 -9.31
CA ARG A 378 -20.57 -4.88 -9.02
C ARG A 378 -20.92 -4.79 -7.54
N ARG A 379 -21.33 -5.90 -6.92
CA ARG A 379 -21.69 -5.93 -5.49
C ARG A 379 -20.50 -5.60 -4.59
N ILE A 380 -19.30 -6.10 -4.92
CA ILE A 380 -18.07 -5.78 -4.18
C ILE A 380 -17.86 -4.27 -4.12
N THR A 381 -17.90 -3.58 -5.27
CA THR A 381 -17.66 -2.13 -5.30
C THR A 381 -18.84 -1.34 -4.72
N ALA A 382 -20.08 -1.83 -4.88
CA ALA A 382 -21.25 -1.20 -4.26
C ALA A 382 -21.20 -1.21 -2.72
N VAL A 383 -20.64 -2.26 -2.11
CA VAL A 383 -20.49 -2.37 -0.65
C VAL A 383 -19.29 -1.58 -0.14
N LEU A 384 -18.15 -1.66 -0.84
CA LEU A 384 -16.89 -1.09 -0.34
C LEU A 384 -16.70 0.39 -0.71
N GLN A 385 -17.27 0.88 -1.81
CA GLN A 385 -17.07 2.27 -2.23
C GLN A 385 -17.58 3.30 -1.19
N PRO A 386 -18.77 3.16 -0.58
CA PRO A 386 -19.21 4.12 0.44
C PRO A 386 -18.26 4.19 1.64
N ARG A 387 -17.66 3.06 2.03
CA ARG A 387 -16.66 2.98 3.10
C ARG A 387 -15.35 3.64 2.68
N CYS A 388 -14.86 3.38 1.45
CA CYS A 388 -13.70 4.09 0.92
C CYS A 388 -13.93 5.62 0.88
N GLN A 389 -15.13 6.06 0.52
CA GLN A 389 -15.49 7.48 0.54
C GLN A 389 -15.47 8.05 1.95
N GLN A 390 -16.03 7.34 2.94
CA GLN A 390 -16.02 7.75 4.34
C GLN A 390 -14.58 7.92 4.86
N GLU A 391 -13.71 6.93 4.63
CA GLU A 391 -12.33 7.00 5.09
C GLU A 391 -11.52 8.10 4.37
N LEU A 392 -11.81 8.35 3.09
CA LEU A 392 -11.23 9.49 2.37
C LEU A 392 -11.70 10.84 2.94
N ASP A 393 -12.98 10.95 3.31
CA ASP A 393 -13.54 12.16 3.92
C ASP A 393 -12.90 12.41 5.31
N LEU A 394 -12.75 11.38 6.14
CA LEU A 394 -12.06 11.46 7.44
C LEU A 394 -10.58 11.83 7.30
N THR A 395 -9.91 11.29 6.28
CA THR A 395 -8.53 11.64 5.95
C THR A 395 -8.42 13.12 5.59
N ASN A 396 -9.29 13.61 4.69
CA ASN A 396 -9.34 15.00 4.26
C ASN A 396 -9.74 15.97 5.39
N GLN A 397 -10.62 15.53 6.29
CA GLN A 397 -10.94 16.25 7.52
C GLN A 397 -9.71 16.39 8.41
N SER A 398 -8.95 15.31 8.60
CA SER A 398 -7.70 15.34 9.36
C SER A 398 -6.64 16.22 8.70
N LEU A 399 -6.72 16.49 7.40
CA LEU A 399 -5.85 17.47 6.73
C LEU A 399 -6.40 18.91 6.71
N ASP A 400 -7.68 19.13 7.08
CA ASP A 400 -8.44 20.38 6.83
C ASP A 400 -8.27 20.86 5.37
N ARG A 401 -8.27 19.91 4.44
CA ARG A 401 -7.98 20.15 3.04
C ARG A 401 -8.75 19.17 2.18
N PHE A 402 -8.94 19.50 0.91
CA PHE A 402 -9.53 18.59 -0.10
C PHE A 402 -10.97 18.13 0.22
N GLN A 403 -11.71 18.93 1.00
CA GLN A 403 -13.11 18.66 1.31
C GLN A 403 -13.97 18.53 0.05
N GLY A 404 -14.92 17.59 0.08
CA GLY A 404 -15.81 17.32 -1.05
C GLY A 404 -15.22 16.45 -2.16
N THR A 405 -13.99 15.95 -2.00
CA THR A 405 -13.38 15.01 -2.94
C THR A 405 -14.21 13.72 -3.03
N LYS A 406 -14.45 13.21 -4.24
CA LYS A 406 -15.28 12.02 -4.48
C LYS A 406 -14.52 10.86 -5.14
N VAL A 407 -14.90 9.66 -4.75
CA VAL A 407 -14.55 8.39 -5.41
C VAL A 407 -15.84 7.68 -5.82
N SER A 408 -15.94 7.26 -7.08
CA SER A 408 -17.07 6.49 -7.60
C SER A 408 -16.85 4.98 -7.51
N GLN A 409 -17.90 4.19 -7.74
CA GLN A 409 -17.74 2.73 -7.81
C GLN A 409 -16.82 2.31 -8.97
N ASP A 410 -16.87 3.05 -10.08
CA ASP A 410 -16.00 2.85 -11.24
C ASP A 410 -14.54 3.20 -10.94
N ASP A 411 -14.29 4.25 -10.14
CA ASP A 411 -12.93 4.55 -9.64
C ASP A 411 -12.39 3.37 -8.82
N LEU A 412 -13.17 2.84 -7.86
CA LEU A 412 -12.76 1.69 -7.04
C LEU A 412 -12.55 0.44 -7.89
N GLN A 413 -13.40 0.22 -8.88
CA GLN A 413 -13.29 -0.92 -9.77
C GLN A 413 -12.02 -0.86 -10.61
N VAL A 414 -11.70 0.29 -11.21
CA VAL A 414 -10.45 0.47 -11.96
C VAL A 414 -9.23 0.43 -11.06
N ARG A 415 -9.30 1.03 -9.87
CA ARG A 415 -8.20 0.99 -8.89
C ARG A 415 -7.89 -0.44 -8.45
N SER A 416 -8.92 -1.29 -8.38
CA SER A 416 -8.79 -2.67 -7.93
C SER A 416 -8.41 -3.64 -9.05
N CYS A 417 -8.94 -3.44 -10.25
CA CYS A 417 -8.89 -4.44 -11.33
C CYS A 417 -8.27 -3.93 -12.63
N GLY A 418 -7.76 -2.70 -12.65
CA GLY A 418 -7.29 -2.05 -13.86
C GLY A 418 -8.44 -1.66 -14.81
N VAL A 419 -8.09 -0.97 -15.90
CA VAL A 419 -9.09 -0.42 -16.84
C VAL A 419 -9.84 -1.48 -17.66
N ALA A 420 -9.24 -2.67 -17.84
CA ALA A 420 -9.80 -3.76 -18.65
C ALA A 420 -11.12 -4.31 -18.07
N VAL A 421 -11.32 -4.18 -16.75
CA VAL A 421 -12.53 -4.65 -16.06
C VAL A 421 -13.81 -4.05 -16.63
N ARG A 422 -13.77 -2.81 -17.15
CA ARG A 422 -14.96 -2.14 -17.70
C ARG A 422 -15.50 -2.88 -18.92
N ALA A 423 -14.60 -3.20 -19.85
CA ALA A 423 -14.95 -3.95 -21.05
C ALA A 423 -15.32 -5.41 -20.71
N LEU A 424 -14.66 -6.01 -19.72
CA LEU A 424 -15.01 -7.34 -19.24
C LEU A 424 -16.45 -7.39 -18.72
N LEU A 425 -16.82 -6.48 -17.79
CA LEU A 425 -18.17 -6.43 -17.24
C LEU A 425 -19.22 -6.23 -18.33
N GLN A 426 -18.99 -5.28 -19.24
CA GLN A 426 -19.90 -5.01 -20.34
C GLN A 426 -20.14 -6.27 -21.19
N SER A 427 -19.10 -7.06 -21.46
CA SER A 427 -19.23 -8.32 -22.19
C SER A 427 -20.00 -9.39 -21.42
N LEU A 428 -19.66 -9.58 -20.13
CA LEU A 428 -20.32 -10.57 -19.27
C LEU A 428 -21.81 -10.26 -19.04
N GLU A 429 -22.20 -8.98 -19.12
CA GLU A 429 -23.58 -8.51 -18.94
C GLU A 429 -24.42 -8.60 -20.24
N ALA A 430 -23.78 -8.62 -21.42
CA ALA A 430 -24.47 -8.53 -22.72
C ALA A 430 -25.35 -9.75 -23.07
N GLU A 431 -25.04 -10.95 -22.55
CA GLU A 431 -25.81 -12.17 -22.83
C GLU A 431 -27.13 -12.30 -22.04
N GLN A 432 -27.42 -11.39 -21.09
CA GLN A 432 -28.66 -11.45 -20.31
C GLN A 432 -29.87 -10.78 -20.97
N GLY A 433 -29.80 -10.30 -22.22
CA GLY A 433 -30.97 -9.72 -22.87
C GLY A 433 -31.56 -8.51 -22.14
N LEU A 434 -30.73 -7.71 -21.47
CA LEU A 434 -31.14 -6.40 -20.93
C LEU A 434 -31.24 -5.31 -22.03
N ASP A 435 -30.88 -5.62 -23.27
CA ASP A 435 -31.19 -4.80 -24.45
C ASP A 435 -32.63 -5.02 -24.99
N GLY A 436 -33.38 -6.00 -24.45
CA GLY A 436 -34.76 -6.26 -24.86
C GLY A 436 -35.81 -5.25 -24.39
N ARG A 437 -35.46 -4.34 -23.46
CA ARG A 437 -36.39 -3.29 -22.96
C ARG A 437 -36.07 -1.89 -23.47
N ALA A 438 -34.85 -1.60 -23.91
CA ALA A 438 -34.52 -0.32 -24.53
C ALA A 438 -34.95 -0.25 -26.00
N ALA A 439 -34.94 -1.38 -26.73
CA ALA A 439 -35.37 -1.44 -28.13
C ALA A 439 -36.90 -1.41 -28.33
N LYS A 440 -37.70 -1.61 -27.26
CA LYS A 440 -39.18 -1.58 -27.31
C LYS A 440 -39.80 -0.24 -26.87
N ALA A 441 -38.97 0.73 -26.49
CA ALA A 441 -39.40 2.11 -26.23
C ALA A 441 -39.04 3.07 -27.39
N ALA A 442 -38.40 2.55 -28.45
CA ALA A 442 -38.00 3.28 -29.64
C ALA A 442 -38.57 2.68 -30.96
N ALA A 443 -39.53 1.76 -30.83
CA ALA A 443 -40.39 1.27 -31.90
C ALA A 443 -41.84 1.46 -31.45
#